data_AF-A0A2E2XYR9-F1
#
_entry.id   AF-A0A2E2XYR9-F1
#
_cell.length_a   1.000
_cell.length_b   1.000
_cell.length_c   1.000
_cell.angle_alpha   90.00
_cell.angle_beta   90.00
_cell.angle_gamma   90.00
#
_symmetry.space_group_name_H-M   'P 1'
#
loop_
_entity.id
_entity.type
_entity.pdbx_description
1 polymer ?
#
loop_
_entity_poly.entity_id
_entity_poly.type
_entity_poly.pdbx_seq_one_letter_code
_entity_poly.pdbx_strand_id
1 'polypeptide(L)'
;MKFSAKLFLITLVIPALLTIGCKKNDDGDNEDPNNDQLPALYRAIMTDKLVDADYWQEEPAILAAGLGFTDINGIPDLGASGQTLEQTKALVRLHGGGWHNIISSAPEDEIPLRARTSGASVFQIKESFGYSSPLGDGLPMELSHPVLASTVEREDILIYLNTGETVVPSNISVMPNMEFNERSTLVMNGNFGNRINPDEDGAIYPVKFEIVGNLLLVTPSGLIDAAGLTYGDGTAPLTAYRTGAGPRLCAAKLTHAQAGLAGEGAPSTIQDDSFPNDLVSLYGDNAQYRLRVLTTGGFSPDGVRSMYPSEFERYFRVGVAPEGVAADDYENLLWLIKTDTEYVLQGYGKLIVHGLAELGQLKDDYDDSYLEDHDNQIDIVLSGDEEAAARIVVVYIPAEHPYSPFYNPGGPGSIPDPNTTYSEPGPTYYQPVTVALDDPMQVSFEL
;
A
#
# COMPACT_ATOMS: atom_id res chain seq x y z
N MET A 1 -3.71 -70.29 -5.99
CA MET A 1 -4.43 -69.00 -5.78
C MET A 1 -4.63 -68.81 -4.28
N LYS A 2 -4.28 -67.63 -3.77
CA LYS A 2 -3.73 -67.38 -2.41
C LYS A 2 -4.74 -67.48 -1.24
N PHE A 3 -4.19 -67.95 -0.10
CA PHE A 3 -4.68 -67.92 1.30
C PHE A 3 -5.14 -66.51 1.73
N SER A 4 -6.26 -66.29 2.45
CA SER A 4 -6.72 -66.67 3.81
C SER A 4 -6.41 -65.62 4.89
N ALA A 5 -7.43 -65.14 5.59
CA ALA A 5 -7.38 -64.80 7.03
C ALA A 5 -8.80 -64.71 7.63
N LYS A 6 -8.95 -65.31 8.82
CA LYS A 6 -10.16 -65.39 9.66
C LYS A 6 -10.18 -64.27 10.71
N LEU A 7 -11.39 -63.73 10.95
CA LEU A 7 -12.13 -63.63 12.23
C LEU A 7 -11.35 -63.52 13.57
N PHE A 8 -11.63 -62.51 14.40
CA PHE A 8 -12.36 -62.67 15.68
C PHE A 8 -12.77 -61.34 16.36
N LEU A 9 -13.88 -61.45 17.08
CA LEU A 9 -14.70 -60.46 17.80
C LEU A 9 -14.13 -60.15 19.20
N ILE A 10 -14.42 -58.96 19.78
CA ILE A 10 -14.83 -58.75 21.19
C ILE A 10 -15.32 -57.29 21.40
N THR A 11 -16.43 -57.17 22.11
CA THR A 11 -17.19 -55.97 22.50
C THR A 11 -16.68 -55.36 23.81
N LEU A 12 -16.72 -54.03 24.00
CA LEU A 12 -17.07 -53.39 25.29
C LEU A 12 -17.43 -51.87 25.15
N VAL A 13 -18.10 -51.35 26.18
CA VAL A 13 -18.90 -50.10 26.29
C VAL A 13 -18.14 -48.97 27.05
N ILE A 14 -18.24 -47.71 26.54
CA ILE A 14 -18.32 -46.31 27.11
C ILE A 14 -18.04 -46.10 28.65
N PRO A 15 -17.50 -44.97 29.27
CA PRO A 15 -17.46 -43.50 28.90
C PRO A 15 -16.23 -42.61 29.32
N ALA A 16 -16.32 -41.30 28.95
CA ALA A 16 -16.01 -40.06 29.73
C ALA A 16 -14.68 -39.26 29.59
N LEU A 17 -14.90 -37.94 29.47
CA LEU A 17 -14.08 -36.72 29.65
C LEU A 17 -12.73 -36.84 30.39
N LEU A 18 -11.75 -36.04 29.96
CA LEU A 18 -10.89 -35.28 30.89
C LEU A 18 -10.32 -34.00 30.26
N THR A 19 -10.45 -32.92 31.03
CA THR A 19 -9.86 -31.58 30.87
C THR A 19 -8.33 -31.60 30.97
N ILE A 20 -7.64 -30.74 30.22
CA ILE A 20 -6.25 -30.35 30.52
C ILE A 20 -6.16 -28.82 30.50
N GLY A 21 -5.88 -28.27 31.68
CA GLY A 21 -5.58 -26.86 31.91
C GLY A 21 -4.09 -26.56 31.77
N CYS A 22 -3.82 -25.26 31.67
CA CYS A 22 -2.55 -24.60 31.44
C CYS A 22 -1.37 -25.06 32.32
N LYS A 23 -0.17 -24.96 31.73
CA LYS A 23 1.05 -24.59 32.46
C LYS A 23 1.90 -23.64 31.60
N LYS A 24 1.99 -22.39 32.04
CA LYS A 24 3.03 -21.42 31.67
C LYS A 24 4.38 -21.94 32.17
N ASN A 25 5.42 -21.82 31.34
CA ASN A 25 6.80 -21.67 31.78
C ASN A 25 7.34 -20.39 31.13
N ASP A 26 7.68 -19.42 31.97
CA ASP A 26 8.64 -18.36 31.65
C ASP A 26 10.03 -18.98 31.67
N ASP A 27 10.81 -18.78 30.60
CA ASP A 27 12.28 -18.60 30.55
C ASP A 27 12.68 -18.58 29.05
N GLY A 28 13.67 -17.74 28.72
CA GLY A 28 14.00 -17.27 27.37
C GLY A 28 14.31 -18.33 26.30
N ASP A 29 14.33 -17.83 25.06
CA ASP A 29 14.53 -18.51 23.77
C ASP A 29 13.34 -19.36 23.30
N ASN A 30 12.25 -18.67 22.95
CA ASN A 30 11.23 -19.21 22.05
C ASN A 30 11.70 -19.02 20.59
N GLU A 31 12.75 -19.73 20.20
CA GLU A 31 13.02 -19.95 18.78
C GLU A 31 12.00 -20.99 18.29
N ASP A 32 10.95 -20.52 17.60
CA ASP A 32 10.12 -21.38 16.77
C ASP A 32 11.03 -22.06 15.73
N PRO A 33 11.15 -23.39 15.72
CA PRO A 33 12.03 -24.11 14.78
C PRO A 33 11.65 -23.95 13.30
N ASN A 34 10.58 -23.23 12.95
CA ASN A 34 10.23 -22.85 11.59
C ASN A 34 10.73 -21.45 11.16
N ASN A 35 11.18 -20.59 12.08
CA ASN A 35 11.58 -19.22 11.75
C ASN A 35 12.86 -19.17 10.87
N ASP A 36 13.69 -20.23 10.92
CA ASP A 36 14.87 -20.41 10.08
C ASP A 36 14.56 -20.71 8.60
N GLN A 37 13.31 -20.95 8.21
CA GLN A 37 12.93 -21.22 6.81
C GLN A 37 12.46 -20.01 6.01
N LEU A 38 12.09 -18.91 6.67
CA LEU A 38 11.66 -17.69 5.99
C LEU A 38 12.87 -16.92 5.40
N PRO A 39 12.69 -16.12 4.34
CA PRO A 39 13.75 -15.25 3.84
C PRO A 39 14.19 -14.21 4.87
N ALA A 40 15.48 -13.86 4.86
CA ALA A 40 16.03 -12.89 5.79
C ALA A 40 15.42 -11.50 5.62
N LEU A 41 15.14 -11.10 4.37
CA LEU A 41 14.48 -9.84 4.06
C LEU A 41 13.08 -9.78 4.67
N TYR A 42 12.24 -10.79 4.42
CA TYR A 42 10.90 -10.89 5.03
C TYR A 42 10.95 -10.81 6.55
N ARG A 43 11.83 -11.58 7.21
CA ARG A 43 11.98 -11.51 8.67
C ARG A 43 12.34 -10.12 9.18
N ALA A 44 13.18 -9.39 8.45
CA ALA A 44 13.56 -8.02 8.80
C ALA A 44 12.40 -7.03 8.62
N ILE A 45 11.61 -7.18 7.56
CA ILE A 45 10.41 -6.36 7.31
C ILE A 45 9.38 -6.58 8.41
N MET A 46 9.16 -7.85 8.80
CA MET A 46 8.13 -8.24 9.77
C MET A 46 8.55 -8.10 11.24
N THR A 47 9.60 -7.33 11.55
CA THR A 47 9.98 -7.05 12.95
C THR A 47 9.09 -5.99 13.58
N ASP A 48 8.81 -6.15 14.86
CA ASP A 48 8.06 -5.21 15.68
C ASP A 48 8.87 -3.96 16.02
N LYS A 49 8.88 -3.02 15.08
CA LYS A 49 9.45 -1.70 15.27
C LYS A 49 8.58 -0.67 14.58
N LEU A 50 8.14 0.31 15.35
CA LEU A 50 7.44 1.51 14.91
C LEU A 50 8.08 2.71 15.60
N VAL A 51 8.38 3.75 14.83
CA VAL A 51 8.97 4.98 15.34
C VAL A 51 8.18 6.12 14.73
N ASP A 52 7.44 6.86 15.56
CA ASP A 52 6.58 7.96 15.16
C ASP A 52 5.63 7.61 14.00
N ALA A 53 5.07 6.39 14.04
CA ALA A 53 4.24 5.84 12.99
C ALA A 53 2.85 6.47 12.95
N ASP A 54 2.41 6.85 11.77
CA ASP A 54 1.14 7.55 11.58
C ASP A 54 -0.07 6.62 11.83
N TYR A 55 -1.02 7.10 12.63
CA TYR A 55 -2.40 6.62 12.61
C TYR A 55 -3.33 7.71 12.06
N TRP A 56 -4.49 7.28 11.56
CA TRP A 56 -5.31 8.07 10.62
C TRP A 56 -6.66 8.50 11.18
N GLN A 57 -7.18 7.80 12.19
CA GLN A 57 -8.39 8.17 12.93
C GLN A 57 -8.38 7.51 14.32
N GLU A 58 -9.17 8.02 15.25
CA GLU A 58 -9.20 7.53 16.64
C GLU A 58 -9.61 6.05 16.77
N GLU A 59 -10.61 5.62 16.00
CA GLU A 59 -11.13 4.26 16.10
C GLU A 59 -10.45 3.32 15.09
N PRO A 60 -9.94 2.15 15.53
CA PRO A 60 -9.44 1.11 14.65
C PRO A 60 -10.44 0.72 13.55
N ALA A 61 -9.99 0.71 12.30
CA ALA A 61 -10.78 0.30 11.15
C ALA A 61 -9.90 -0.17 9.99
N ILE A 62 -10.52 -0.89 9.07
CA ILE A 62 -10.02 -1.04 7.70
C ILE A 62 -10.54 0.16 6.91
N LEU A 63 -9.64 1.04 6.45
CA LEU A 63 -9.95 2.25 5.68
C LEU A 63 -10.27 1.91 4.22
N ALA A 64 -9.51 0.97 3.66
CA ALA A 64 -9.72 0.46 2.33
C ALA A 64 -9.16 -0.97 2.19
N ALA A 65 -9.75 -1.72 1.27
CA ALA A 65 -9.25 -3.01 0.81
C ALA A 65 -9.92 -3.35 -0.52
N GLY A 66 -9.17 -3.93 -1.46
CA GLY A 66 -9.73 -4.32 -2.76
C GLY A 66 -8.69 -4.92 -3.69
N LEU A 67 -9.16 -5.71 -4.66
CA LEU A 67 -8.30 -6.30 -5.68
C LEU A 67 -7.66 -5.19 -6.53
N GLY A 68 -6.36 -5.00 -6.39
CA GLY A 68 -5.61 -3.96 -7.12
C GLY A 68 -5.25 -4.40 -8.53
N PHE A 69 -4.79 -5.65 -8.68
CA PHE A 69 -4.34 -6.23 -9.96
C PHE A 69 -4.23 -7.75 -9.90
N THR A 70 -4.09 -8.40 -11.05
CA THR A 70 -4.07 -9.87 -11.16
C THR A 70 -2.83 -10.38 -11.88
N ASP A 71 -2.40 -11.59 -11.53
CA ASP A 71 -1.44 -12.44 -12.26
C ASP A 71 0.02 -11.94 -12.42
N ILE A 72 0.35 -10.74 -11.96
CA ILE A 72 1.66 -10.12 -12.20
C ILE A 72 2.63 -10.22 -11.02
N ASN A 73 2.18 -10.73 -9.88
CA ASN A 73 3.07 -11.05 -8.77
C ASN A 73 3.51 -12.52 -8.88
N GLY A 74 4.81 -12.75 -8.87
CA GLY A 74 5.36 -14.09 -8.97
C GLY A 74 5.33 -14.66 -10.39
N ILE A 75 5.68 -13.86 -11.40
CA ILE A 75 5.82 -14.31 -12.79
C ILE A 75 6.99 -15.32 -12.87
N PRO A 76 6.74 -16.57 -13.29
CA PRO A 76 7.80 -17.56 -13.48
C PRO A 76 8.81 -17.09 -14.53
N ASP A 77 10.09 -17.38 -14.31
CA ASP A 77 11.21 -17.03 -15.21
C ASP A 77 11.45 -15.53 -15.47
N LEU A 78 10.71 -14.64 -14.80
CA LEU A 78 10.97 -13.20 -14.87
C LEU A 78 12.33 -12.87 -14.23
N GLY A 79 13.20 -12.20 -14.99
CA GLY A 79 14.56 -11.87 -14.53
C GLY A 79 15.53 -13.06 -14.57
N ALA A 80 15.18 -14.16 -15.24
CA ALA A 80 16.07 -15.29 -15.41
C ALA A 80 17.37 -14.89 -16.15
N SER A 81 18.49 -15.51 -15.77
CA SER A 81 19.80 -15.20 -16.35
C SER A 81 19.82 -15.39 -17.88
N GLY A 82 20.35 -14.40 -18.59
CA GLY A 82 20.44 -14.41 -20.05
C GLY A 82 19.14 -14.06 -20.79
N GLN A 83 18.07 -13.70 -20.08
CA GLN A 83 16.86 -13.17 -20.69
C GLN A 83 17.13 -11.79 -21.30
N THR A 84 16.77 -11.62 -22.58
CA THR A 84 16.83 -10.30 -23.24
C THR A 84 15.65 -9.43 -22.82
N LEU A 85 15.78 -8.12 -22.94
CA LEU A 85 14.70 -7.18 -22.60
C LEU A 85 13.38 -7.46 -23.35
N GLU A 86 13.47 -7.81 -24.64
CA GLU A 86 12.28 -8.17 -25.43
C GLU A 86 11.62 -9.45 -24.93
N GLN A 87 12.39 -10.44 -24.48
CA GLN A 87 11.84 -11.64 -23.84
C GLN A 87 11.19 -11.32 -22.50
N THR A 88 11.83 -10.47 -21.68
CA THR A 88 11.26 -9.98 -20.42
C THR A 88 9.93 -9.27 -20.65
N LYS A 89 9.88 -8.35 -21.61
CA LYS A 89 8.67 -7.63 -22.01
C LYS A 89 7.56 -8.56 -22.49
N ALA A 90 7.91 -9.52 -23.36
CA ALA A 90 6.95 -10.50 -23.86
C ALA A 90 6.37 -11.36 -22.72
N LEU A 91 7.20 -11.76 -21.76
CA LEU A 91 6.78 -12.54 -20.60
C LEU A 91 5.86 -11.74 -19.66
N VAL A 92 6.20 -10.49 -19.36
CA VAL A 92 5.33 -9.58 -18.58
C VAL A 92 3.97 -9.43 -19.25
N ARG A 93 3.94 -9.16 -20.56
CA ARG A 93 2.70 -8.98 -21.31
C ARG A 93 1.87 -10.26 -21.42
N LEU A 94 2.51 -11.42 -21.50
CA LEU A 94 1.82 -12.71 -21.50
C LEU A 94 0.94 -12.89 -20.26
N HIS A 95 1.37 -12.36 -19.12
CA HIS A 95 0.64 -12.36 -17.85
C HIS A 95 -0.11 -11.05 -17.60
N GLY A 96 -0.29 -10.25 -18.64
CA GLY A 96 -1.09 -9.02 -18.62
C GLY A 96 -0.47 -7.88 -17.80
N GLY A 97 0.83 -7.88 -17.57
CA GLY A 97 1.53 -6.75 -16.97
C GLY A 97 1.72 -5.60 -17.94
N GLY A 98 1.64 -4.37 -17.42
CA GLY A 98 1.99 -3.16 -18.16
C GLY A 98 3.48 -3.08 -18.48
N TRP A 99 3.80 -2.32 -19.53
CA TRP A 99 5.19 -2.02 -19.90
C TRP A 99 5.39 -0.53 -20.14
N HIS A 100 6.39 0.04 -19.46
CA HIS A 100 6.81 1.42 -19.65
C HIS A 100 8.06 1.48 -20.54
N ASN A 101 7.98 2.28 -21.59
CA ASN A 101 9.09 2.57 -22.48
C ASN A 101 9.85 3.76 -21.93
N ILE A 102 11.15 3.57 -21.69
CA ILE A 102 11.90 4.49 -20.85
C ILE A 102 12.56 5.55 -21.70
N ILE A 103 12.33 6.80 -21.31
CA ILE A 103 13.05 7.96 -21.83
C ILE A 103 13.99 8.43 -20.73
N SER A 104 15.26 8.03 -20.84
CA SER A 104 16.30 8.37 -19.87
C SER A 104 17.66 8.56 -20.55
N SER A 105 18.53 9.32 -19.90
CA SER A 105 19.94 9.43 -20.26
C SER A 105 20.83 8.34 -19.66
N ALA A 106 20.29 7.56 -18.71
CA ALA A 106 21.01 6.46 -18.07
C ALA A 106 21.32 5.32 -19.06
N PRO A 107 22.45 4.61 -18.89
CA PRO A 107 22.76 3.39 -19.65
C PRO A 107 21.67 2.32 -19.51
N GLU A 108 21.32 1.64 -20.60
CA GLU A 108 20.23 0.64 -20.61
C GLU A 108 20.42 -0.49 -19.60
N ASP A 109 21.67 -0.88 -19.31
CA ASP A 109 22.04 -1.91 -18.35
C ASP A 109 22.03 -1.45 -16.89
N GLU A 110 21.95 -0.15 -16.65
CA GLU A 110 21.78 0.44 -15.32
C GLU A 110 20.31 0.69 -14.97
N ILE A 111 19.40 0.69 -15.94
CA ILE A 111 17.99 0.98 -15.66
C ILE A 111 17.31 -0.26 -15.06
N PRO A 112 16.78 -0.16 -13.83
CA PRO A 112 16.17 -1.29 -13.15
C PRO A 112 14.90 -1.76 -13.86
N LEU A 113 14.63 -3.07 -13.77
CA LEU A 113 13.42 -3.67 -14.35
C LEU A 113 12.14 -3.04 -13.80
N ARG A 114 12.16 -2.60 -12.53
CA ARG A 114 11.01 -1.97 -11.86
C ARG A 114 10.53 -0.70 -12.57
N ALA A 115 11.43 0.06 -13.20
CA ALA A 115 11.05 1.23 -13.99
C ALA A 115 10.26 0.86 -15.27
N ARG A 116 10.34 -0.40 -15.72
CA ARG A 116 9.72 -0.90 -16.97
C ARG A 116 8.45 -1.69 -16.73
N THR A 117 8.28 -2.25 -15.54
CA THR A 117 7.08 -3.03 -15.19
C THR A 117 6.91 -3.09 -13.68
N SER A 118 5.65 -3.15 -13.24
CA SER A 118 5.30 -3.50 -11.87
C SER A 118 5.26 -5.00 -11.60
N GLY A 119 5.41 -5.84 -12.63
CA GLY A 119 5.45 -7.30 -12.47
C GLY A 119 6.67 -7.76 -11.67
N ALA A 120 6.46 -8.71 -10.76
CA ALA A 120 7.49 -9.23 -9.86
C ALA A 120 7.74 -10.72 -10.13
N SER A 121 8.99 -11.16 -9.99
CA SER A 121 9.37 -12.57 -10.13
C SER A 121 8.92 -13.41 -8.93
N VAL A 122 8.86 -14.73 -9.10
CA VAL A 122 8.58 -15.67 -7.98
C VAL A 122 9.59 -15.50 -6.83
N PHE A 123 10.84 -15.21 -7.18
CA PHE A 123 11.89 -14.97 -6.20
C PHE A 123 11.63 -13.70 -5.39
N GLN A 124 11.37 -12.57 -6.05
CA GLN A 124 11.09 -11.29 -5.38
C GLN A 124 9.90 -11.38 -4.43
N ILE A 125 8.79 -11.99 -4.88
CA ILE A 125 7.61 -12.18 -4.03
C ILE A 125 7.94 -13.04 -2.81
N LYS A 126 8.71 -14.12 -2.99
CA LYS A 126 9.12 -14.95 -1.84
C LYS A 126 9.96 -14.15 -0.85
N GLU A 127 10.98 -13.43 -1.32
CA GLU A 127 11.91 -12.70 -0.45
C GLU A 127 11.22 -11.63 0.40
N SER A 128 10.22 -10.93 -0.16
CA SER A 128 9.55 -9.81 0.53
C SER A 128 8.25 -10.18 1.26
N PHE A 129 7.65 -11.34 0.94
CA PHE A 129 6.36 -11.79 1.52
C PHE A 129 6.46 -13.17 2.21
N GLY A 130 7.66 -13.73 2.35
CA GLY A 130 7.92 -14.98 3.07
C GLY A 130 7.64 -16.24 2.25
N TYR A 131 6.58 -16.25 1.45
CA TYR A 131 6.14 -17.38 0.63
C TYR A 131 5.98 -16.98 -0.84
N SER A 132 6.17 -17.94 -1.74
CA SER A 132 5.89 -17.72 -3.16
C SER A 132 4.38 -17.63 -3.43
N SER A 133 3.98 -16.74 -4.34
CA SER A 133 2.64 -16.71 -4.93
C SER A 133 2.80 -16.62 -6.44
N PRO A 134 2.98 -17.76 -7.15
CA PRO A 134 3.18 -17.73 -8.60
C PRO A 134 1.94 -17.25 -9.32
N LEU A 135 2.08 -16.21 -10.16
CA LEU A 135 0.96 -15.54 -10.84
C LEU A 135 -0.14 -15.09 -9.86
N GLY A 136 0.27 -14.61 -8.69
CA GLY A 136 -0.63 -14.06 -7.71
C GLY A 136 -1.20 -12.70 -8.13
N ASP A 137 -2.43 -12.48 -7.70
CA ASP A 137 -3.08 -11.19 -7.61
C ASP A 137 -2.46 -10.35 -6.50
N GLY A 138 -2.53 -9.03 -6.63
CA GLY A 138 -2.12 -8.07 -5.60
C GLY A 138 -3.32 -7.39 -4.96
N LEU A 139 -3.36 -7.43 -3.63
CA LEU A 139 -4.45 -6.89 -2.84
C LEU A 139 -3.90 -6.10 -1.64
N PRO A 140 -3.96 -4.77 -1.66
CA PRO A 140 -3.65 -3.94 -0.52
C PRO A 140 -4.85 -3.82 0.44
N MET A 141 -4.55 -3.69 1.73
CA MET A 141 -5.49 -3.38 2.81
C MET A 141 -4.88 -2.26 3.67
N GLU A 142 -5.51 -1.10 3.63
CA GLU A 142 -5.14 0.06 4.42
C GLU A 142 -5.90 0.07 5.74
N LEU A 143 -5.16 0.08 6.85
CA LEU A 143 -5.68 0.11 8.21
C LEU A 143 -5.55 1.52 8.78
N SER A 144 -6.39 1.86 9.75
CA SER A 144 -6.32 3.19 10.37
C SER A 144 -5.15 3.37 11.33
N HIS A 145 -4.50 2.29 11.73
CA HIS A 145 -3.39 2.27 12.67
C HIS A 145 -2.30 1.32 12.15
N PRO A 146 -1.04 1.55 12.52
CA PRO A 146 0.04 0.64 12.14
C PRO A 146 -0.09 -0.70 12.86
N VAL A 147 0.34 -1.75 12.17
CA VAL A 147 0.31 -3.12 12.71
C VAL A 147 1.55 -3.44 13.52
N LEU A 148 1.39 -4.32 14.50
CA LEU A 148 2.53 -5.05 15.07
C LEU A 148 2.90 -6.16 14.09
N ALA A 149 3.94 -5.93 13.28
CA ALA A 149 4.21 -6.72 12.09
C ALA A 149 4.37 -8.23 12.37
N SER A 150 4.94 -8.62 13.52
CA SER A 150 5.11 -10.04 13.86
C SER A 150 3.79 -10.76 14.19
N THR A 151 2.68 -10.05 14.29
CA THR A 151 1.35 -10.62 14.54
C THR A 151 0.53 -10.81 13.28
N VAL A 152 1.06 -10.37 12.13
CA VAL A 152 0.37 -10.47 10.85
C VAL A 152 0.58 -11.86 10.26
N GLU A 153 -0.49 -12.67 10.25
CA GLU A 153 -0.51 -13.97 9.57
C GLU A 153 -1.55 -13.98 8.45
N ARG A 154 -1.26 -14.73 7.38
CA ARG A 154 -2.17 -14.79 6.21
C ARG A 154 -3.53 -15.41 6.57
N GLU A 155 -3.57 -16.32 7.54
CA GLU A 155 -4.79 -16.92 8.07
C GLU A 155 -5.70 -15.93 8.81
N ASP A 156 -5.17 -14.79 9.24
CA ASP A 156 -5.94 -13.80 9.99
C ASP A 156 -6.92 -13.04 9.10
N ILE A 157 -6.77 -13.12 7.78
CA ILE A 157 -7.57 -12.37 6.81
C ILE A 157 -8.45 -13.31 5.99
N LEU A 158 -9.77 -13.12 6.08
CA LEU A 158 -10.74 -13.76 5.20
C LEU A 158 -11.21 -12.79 4.12
N ILE A 159 -11.17 -13.27 2.87
CA ILE A 159 -11.63 -12.55 1.70
C ILE A 159 -12.82 -13.29 1.12
N TYR A 160 -13.98 -12.62 1.08
CA TYR A 160 -15.21 -13.18 0.55
C TYR A 160 -15.40 -12.73 -0.90
N LEU A 161 -15.60 -13.69 -1.79
CA LEU A 161 -15.77 -13.45 -3.22
C LEU A 161 -17.25 -13.40 -3.59
N ASN A 162 -17.57 -12.72 -4.70
CA ASN A 162 -18.92 -12.70 -5.27
C ASN A 162 -19.45 -14.08 -5.67
N THR A 163 -18.57 -15.08 -5.81
CA THR A 163 -18.92 -16.49 -6.06
C THR A 163 -19.50 -17.20 -4.82
N GLY A 164 -19.40 -16.57 -3.65
CA GLY A 164 -19.73 -17.18 -2.35
C GLY A 164 -18.58 -17.95 -1.72
N GLU A 165 -17.42 -18.02 -2.38
CA GLU A 165 -16.20 -18.60 -1.82
C GLU A 165 -15.55 -17.66 -0.80
N THR A 166 -14.84 -18.25 0.15
CA THR A 166 -13.97 -17.55 1.09
C THR A 166 -12.55 -18.04 0.87
N VAL A 167 -11.64 -17.12 0.66
CA VAL A 167 -10.23 -17.41 0.39
C VAL A 167 -9.35 -16.71 1.42
N VAL A 168 -8.14 -17.26 1.60
CA VAL A 168 -7.06 -16.67 2.39
C VAL A 168 -5.91 -16.31 1.44
N PRO A 169 -5.13 -15.27 1.75
CA PRO A 169 -3.91 -14.97 1.01
C PRO A 169 -2.94 -16.15 0.97
N SER A 170 -2.16 -16.23 -0.11
CA SER A 170 -1.01 -17.14 -0.19
C SER A 170 0.16 -16.63 0.62
N ASN A 171 0.32 -15.30 0.69
CA ASN A 171 1.30 -14.61 1.51
C ASN A 171 0.81 -13.19 1.86
N ILE A 172 1.47 -12.56 2.82
CA ILE A 172 1.13 -11.22 3.33
C ILE A 172 2.39 -10.54 3.89
N SER A 173 2.48 -9.23 3.76
CA SER A 173 3.61 -8.41 4.26
C SER A 173 3.16 -6.97 4.52
N VAL A 174 3.95 -6.23 5.29
CA VAL A 174 3.87 -4.75 5.36
C VAL A 174 4.62 -4.07 4.21
N MET A 175 5.32 -4.82 3.35
CA MET A 175 5.92 -4.30 2.12
C MET A 175 4.84 -3.87 1.12
N PRO A 176 4.94 -2.72 0.42
CA PRO A 176 6.05 -1.77 0.40
C PRO A 176 6.08 -0.74 1.54
N ASN A 177 5.02 -0.64 2.36
CA ASN A 177 4.86 0.31 3.48
C ASN A 177 5.70 -0.07 4.73
N MET A 178 6.98 -0.33 4.52
CA MET A 178 7.89 -1.00 5.48
C MET A 178 8.66 -0.05 6.40
N GLU A 179 8.62 1.25 6.13
CA GLU A 179 9.30 2.27 6.92
C GLU A 179 8.78 2.30 8.36
N PHE A 180 9.61 2.74 9.31
CA PHE A 180 9.24 2.62 10.72
C PHE A 180 8.17 3.62 11.15
N ASN A 181 8.02 4.74 10.43
CA ASN A 181 6.95 5.73 10.64
C ASN A 181 5.66 5.40 9.86
N GLU A 182 5.57 4.21 9.28
CA GLU A 182 4.43 3.77 8.48
C GLU A 182 3.82 2.45 9.00
N ARG A 183 3.64 1.44 8.14
CA ARG A 183 3.13 0.09 8.41
C ARG A 183 1.65 0.03 8.77
N SER A 184 0.87 0.97 8.26
CA SER A 184 -0.59 0.90 8.28
C SER A 184 -1.16 0.16 7.07
N THR A 185 -0.33 -0.27 6.12
CA THR A 185 -0.79 -1.00 4.93
C THR A 185 -0.24 -2.43 4.89
N LEU A 186 -1.15 -3.37 4.65
CA LEU A 186 -0.82 -4.77 4.37
C LEU A 186 -1.00 -5.04 2.89
N VAL A 187 -0.04 -5.74 2.28
CA VAL A 187 -0.20 -6.24 0.91
C VAL A 187 -0.24 -7.76 0.95
N MET A 188 -1.23 -8.32 0.26
CA MET A 188 -1.50 -9.73 0.16
C MET A 188 -1.36 -10.19 -1.28
N ASN A 189 -0.83 -11.40 -1.47
CA ASN A 189 -0.84 -12.05 -2.78
C ASN A 189 -1.58 -13.39 -2.74
N GLY A 190 -2.30 -13.71 -3.81
CA GLY A 190 -3.12 -14.92 -3.88
C GLY A 190 -4.00 -14.99 -5.12
N ASN A 191 -5.10 -15.72 -5.03
CA ASN A 191 -6.11 -15.78 -6.10
C ASN A 191 -7.40 -15.16 -5.55
N PHE A 192 -7.66 -13.91 -5.93
CA PHE A 192 -8.72 -13.08 -5.37
C PHE A 192 -9.74 -12.67 -6.44
N GLY A 193 -9.41 -12.75 -7.72
CA GLY A 193 -10.35 -12.45 -8.78
C GLY A 193 -9.84 -12.66 -10.19
N ASN A 194 -10.45 -11.94 -11.13
CA ASN A 194 -10.03 -11.91 -12.51
C ASN A 194 -10.20 -10.51 -13.11
N ARG A 195 -9.79 -10.34 -14.36
CA ARG A 195 -9.77 -9.05 -15.07
C ARG A 195 -11.09 -8.68 -15.74
N ILE A 196 -12.14 -9.48 -15.53
CA ILE A 196 -13.43 -9.27 -16.18
C ILE A 196 -14.15 -8.17 -15.41
N ASN A 197 -14.71 -7.19 -16.13
CA ASN A 197 -15.47 -6.12 -15.52
C ASN A 197 -16.64 -6.72 -14.70
N PRO A 198 -16.89 -6.30 -13.44
CA PRO A 198 -17.98 -6.84 -12.62
C PRO A 198 -19.38 -6.79 -13.23
N ASP A 199 -19.61 -5.96 -14.25
CA ASP A 199 -20.88 -5.91 -14.99
C ASP A 199 -21.01 -7.00 -16.07
N GLU A 200 -19.99 -7.84 -16.25
CA GLU A 200 -19.93 -8.92 -17.24
C GLU A 200 -20.00 -10.33 -16.59
N ASP A 201 -20.59 -11.27 -17.33
CA ASP A 201 -20.71 -12.66 -16.88
C ASP A 201 -19.33 -13.31 -16.68
N GLY A 202 -19.15 -13.96 -15.52
CA GLY A 202 -17.92 -14.68 -15.18
C GLY A 202 -16.88 -13.85 -14.41
N ALA A 203 -17.18 -12.59 -14.08
CA ALA A 203 -16.35 -11.80 -13.19
C ALA A 203 -16.24 -12.43 -11.80
N ILE A 204 -15.01 -12.48 -11.28
CA ILE A 204 -14.69 -12.92 -9.92
C ILE A 204 -13.98 -11.78 -9.23
N TYR A 205 -14.48 -11.37 -8.06
CA TYR A 205 -13.92 -10.26 -7.31
C TYR A 205 -14.28 -10.33 -5.81
N PRO A 206 -13.48 -9.69 -4.95
CA PRO A 206 -13.82 -9.52 -3.54
C PRO A 206 -15.06 -8.64 -3.35
N VAL A 207 -15.86 -8.98 -2.35
CA VAL A 207 -17.05 -8.19 -1.92
C VAL A 207 -17.04 -7.86 -0.43
N LYS A 208 -16.22 -8.57 0.36
CA LYS A 208 -16.02 -8.30 1.79
C LYS A 208 -14.64 -8.82 2.25
N PHE A 209 -14.08 -8.13 3.22
CA PHE A 209 -12.90 -8.51 3.98
C PHE A 209 -13.24 -8.59 5.46
N GLU A 210 -12.57 -9.49 6.18
CA GLU A 210 -12.73 -9.66 7.63
C GLU A 210 -11.42 -10.10 8.25
N ILE A 211 -11.02 -9.44 9.33
CA ILE A 211 -9.92 -9.87 10.18
C ILE A 211 -10.51 -10.83 11.22
N VAL A 212 -10.02 -12.06 11.27
CA VAL A 212 -10.53 -13.14 12.16
C VAL A 212 -9.50 -13.63 13.17
N GLY A 213 -8.23 -13.30 12.98
CA GLY A 213 -7.14 -13.72 13.85
C GLY A 213 -6.61 -12.60 14.74
N ASN A 214 -5.57 -12.91 15.51
CA ASN A 214 -4.98 -12.02 16.51
C ASN A 214 -3.96 -11.06 15.88
N LEU A 215 -4.43 -10.24 14.95
CA LEU A 215 -3.67 -9.17 14.32
C LEU A 215 -3.72 -7.95 15.25
N LEU A 216 -2.57 -7.50 15.74
CA LEU A 216 -2.51 -6.39 16.68
C LEU A 216 -2.23 -5.06 15.98
N LEU A 217 -3.05 -4.06 16.29
CA LEU A 217 -2.85 -2.66 15.94
C LEU A 217 -2.21 -1.93 17.12
N VAL A 218 -1.29 -1.02 16.81
CA VAL A 218 -0.69 -0.14 17.80
C VAL A 218 -1.48 1.17 17.84
N THR A 219 -2.09 1.47 18.99
CA THR A 219 -2.87 2.70 19.19
C THR A 219 -2.26 3.54 20.31
N PRO A 220 -2.64 4.83 20.45
CA PRO A 220 -2.22 5.66 21.58
C PRO A 220 -2.59 5.06 22.95
N SER A 221 -3.60 4.18 22.99
CA SER A 221 -4.08 3.50 24.20
C SER A 221 -3.39 2.15 24.48
N GLY A 222 -2.52 1.70 23.57
CA GLY A 222 -1.84 0.41 23.61
C GLY A 222 -2.26 -0.51 22.46
N LEU A 223 -1.94 -1.80 22.59
CA LEU A 223 -2.23 -2.81 21.57
C LEU A 223 -3.72 -3.17 21.58
N ILE A 224 -4.33 -3.20 20.39
CA ILE A 224 -5.72 -3.61 20.17
C ILE A 224 -5.74 -4.77 19.18
N ASP A 225 -6.51 -5.82 19.50
CA ASP A 225 -6.79 -6.91 18.56
C ASP A 225 -7.80 -6.45 17.51
N ALA A 226 -7.43 -6.56 16.24
CA ALA A 226 -8.23 -6.16 15.09
C ALA A 226 -9.30 -7.20 14.69
N ALA A 227 -9.36 -8.36 15.37
CA ALA A 227 -10.37 -9.37 15.11
C ALA A 227 -11.79 -8.78 15.12
N GLY A 228 -12.54 -9.04 14.05
CA GLY A 228 -13.91 -8.55 13.83
C GLY A 228 -14.00 -7.26 13.02
N LEU A 229 -12.88 -6.58 12.71
CA LEU A 229 -12.90 -5.49 11.73
C LEU A 229 -13.27 -6.04 10.34
N THR A 230 -14.13 -5.30 9.64
CA THR A 230 -14.62 -5.69 8.31
C THR A 230 -14.60 -4.52 7.34
N TYR A 231 -14.46 -4.83 6.05
CA TYR A 231 -14.58 -3.86 4.96
C TYR A 231 -15.43 -4.45 3.83
N GLY A 232 -16.26 -3.63 3.20
CA GLY A 232 -17.23 -4.09 2.20
C GLY A 232 -18.56 -4.56 2.78
N ASP A 233 -19.59 -4.56 1.94
CA ASP A 233 -20.96 -4.89 2.32
C ASP A 233 -21.38 -6.32 1.94
N GLY A 234 -20.48 -7.09 1.33
CA GLY A 234 -20.75 -8.44 0.84
C GLY A 234 -21.44 -8.48 -0.52
N THR A 235 -21.60 -7.34 -1.20
CA THR A 235 -22.27 -7.23 -2.51
C THR A 235 -21.54 -6.35 -3.52
N ALA A 236 -21.01 -5.21 -3.10
CA ALA A 236 -20.35 -4.25 -3.98
C ALA A 236 -19.01 -4.80 -4.47
N PRO A 237 -18.68 -4.68 -5.77
CA PRO A 237 -17.37 -5.09 -6.27
C PRO A 237 -16.24 -4.25 -5.68
N LEU A 238 -15.23 -4.92 -5.10
CA LEU A 238 -14.00 -4.33 -4.58
C LEU A 238 -12.83 -4.73 -5.48
N THR A 239 -12.79 -4.17 -6.68
CA THR A 239 -11.80 -4.47 -7.71
C THR A 239 -11.50 -3.27 -8.60
N ALA A 240 -10.22 -3.11 -8.97
CA ALA A 240 -9.76 -2.09 -9.90
C ALA A 240 -10.12 -2.37 -11.36
N TYR A 241 -10.72 -3.52 -11.69
CA TYR A 241 -11.18 -3.85 -13.05
C TYR A 241 -12.61 -3.38 -13.36
N ARG A 242 -13.26 -2.70 -12.41
CA ARG A 242 -14.53 -2.00 -12.66
C ARG A 242 -14.22 -0.61 -13.21
N THR A 243 -14.92 -0.20 -14.27
CA THR A 243 -14.76 1.12 -14.89
C THR A 243 -14.78 2.24 -13.86
N GLY A 244 -13.71 3.07 -13.86
CA GLY A 244 -13.54 4.19 -12.94
C GLY A 244 -13.34 3.81 -11.47
N ALA A 245 -12.96 2.56 -11.18
CA ALA A 245 -12.71 2.06 -9.84
C ALA A 245 -11.22 1.80 -9.57
N GLY A 246 -10.33 2.48 -10.29
CA GLY A 246 -8.91 2.51 -9.97
C GLY A 246 -8.62 3.15 -8.60
N PRO A 247 -7.36 3.37 -8.29
CA PRO A 247 -6.97 3.80 -6.96
C PRO A 247 -7.44 5.23 -6.61
N ARG A 248 -7.65 5.45 -5.33
CA ARG A 248 -8.07 6.74 -4.73
C ARG A 248 -7.33 6.95 -3.40
N LEU A 249 -7.56 8.09 -2.76
CA LEU A 249 -7.10 8.29 -1.39
C LEU A 249 -8.07 7.64 -0.39
N CYS A 250 -7.59 7.24 0.78
CA CYS A 250 -8.44 6.77 1.89
C CYS A 250 -8.20 7.55 3.19
N ALA A 251 -7.10 8.27 3.32
CA ALA A 251 -6.86 9.20 4.42
C ALA A 251 -5.93 10.35 3.98
N ALA A 252 -5.99 11.47 4.71
CA ALA A 252 -5.04 12.57 4.58
C ALA A 252 -4.87 13.27 5.92
N LYS A 253 -3.63 13.62 6.26
CA LYS A 253 -3.27 14.22 7.55
C LYS A 253 -2.23 15.32 7.38
N LEU A 254 -2.50 16.49 7.96
CA LEU A 254 -1.57 17.62 8.00
C LEU A 254 -0.82 17.64 9.33
N THR A 255 0.51 17.63 9.29
CA THR A 255 1.41 17.69 10.45
C THR A 255 2.51 18.72 10.22
N HIS A 256 3.27 19.07 11.26
CA HIS A 256 4.56 19.75 11.07
C HIS A 256 5.54 18.81 10.36
N ALA A 257 6.47 19.37 9.58
CA ALA A 257 7.43 18.60 8.81
C ALA A 257 8.32 17.67 9.66
N GLN A 258 8.49 17.96 10.95
CA GLN A 258 9.30 17.16 11.86
C GLN A 258 8.59 15.89 12.36
N ALA A 259 7.26 15.80 12.21
CA ALA A 259 6.50 14.63 12.63
C ALA A 259 6.90 13.43 11.77
N GLY A 260 7.17 12.29 12.40
CA GLY A 260 7.51 11.04 11.70
C GLY A 260 8.95 10.92 11.21
N LEU A 261 9.74 12.01 11.19
CA LEU A 261 11.11 11.98 10.63
C LEU A 261 12.05 11.00 11.34
N ALA A 262 11.80 10.70 12.62
CA ALA A 262 12.64 9.77 13.37
C ALA A 262 12.46 8.30 12.93
N GLY A 263 11.33 7.98 12.28
CA GLY A 263 11.03 6.65 11.76
C GLY A 263 11.23 6.48 10.26
N GLU A 264 11.72 7.51 9.58
CA GLU A 264 12.14 7.41 8.18
C GLU A 264 13.18 6.30 8.00
N GLY A 265 13.02 5.55 6.93
CA GLY A 265 13.86 4.43 6.55
C GLY A 265 13.37 3.07 7.01
N ALA A 266 14.00 2.06 6.42
CA ALA A 266 13.61 0.67 6.54
C ALA A 266 14.63 -0.16 7.36
N PRO A 267 14.36 -1.44 7.65
CA PRO A 267 15.34 -2.34 8.26
C PRO A 267 16.69 -2.33 7.53
N SER A 268 17.80 -2.31 8.27
CA SER A 268 19.17 -2.15 7.73
C SER A 268 19.62 -3.16 6.66
N THR A 269 18.92 -4.29 6.53
CA THR A 269 19.13 -5.27 5.46
C THR A 269 18.59 -4.81 4.11
N ILE A 270 17.84 -3.72 4.09
CA ILE A 270 17.28 -3.08 2.91
C ILE A 270 18.22 -1.94 2.54
N GLN A 271 18.85 -2.10 1.38
CA GLN A 271 19.56 -1.03 0.71
C GLN A 271 18.67 -0.62 -0.45
N ASP A 272 17.83 0.39 -0.22
CA ASP A 272 16.99 0.95 -1.26
C ASP A 272 17.61 2.26 -1.77
N ASP A 273 17.68 2.37 -3.10
CA ASP A 273 18.15 3.57 -3.77
C ASP A 273 17.08 4.68 -3.76
N SER A 274 15.89 4.40 -3.23
CA SER A 274 14.86 5.41 -2.93
C SER A 274 15.21 6.30 -1.72
N PHE A 275 16.05 5.85 -0.78
CA PHE A 275 16.36 6.62 0.44
C PHE A 275 17.55 7.59 0.28
N PRO A 276 17.54 8.77 0.94
CA PRO A 276 16.42 9.35 1.66
C PRO A 276 15.37 9.95 0.71
N ASN A 277 14.10 9.73 1.03
CA ASN A 277 12.88 10.12 0.30
C ASN A 277 12.04 11.16 1.09
N ASP A 278 12.38 11.43 2.34
CA ASP A 278 11.65 12.32 3.22
C ASP A 278 11.66 13.80 2.77
N LEU A 279 10.63 14.53 3.19
CA LEU A 279 10.44 15.94 2.79
C LEU A 279 11.58 16.88 3.21
N VAL A 280 12.26 16.63 4.33
CA VAL A 280 13.36 17.49 4.80
C VAL A 280 14.60 17.23 3.97
N SER A 281 14.88 15.99 3.61
CA SER A 281 15.97 15.63 2.70
C SER A 281 15.79 16.24 1.31
N LEU A 282 14.55 16.31 0.80
CA LEU A 282 14.26 16.87 -0.53
C LEU A 282 14.18 18.40 -0.54
N TYR A 283 13.57 19.04 0.47
CA TYR A 283 13.23 20.47 0.43
C TYR A 283 13.89 21.31 1.53
N GLY A 284 14.60 20.71 2.48
CA GLY A 284 15.31 21.41 3.55
C GLY A 284 14.41 22.33 4.37
N ASP A 285 14.85 23.56 4.61
CA ASP A 285 14.11 24.56 5.41
C ASP A 285 12.76 24.97 4.81
N ASN A 286 12.50 24.65 3.53
CA ASN A 286 11.21 24.88 2.88
C ASN A 286 10.16 23.83 3.30
N ALA A 287 10.56 22.69 3.86
CA ALA A 287 9.64 21.73 4.44
C ALA A 287 9.24 22.18 5.85
N GLN A 288 8.10 22.88 5.97
CA GLN A 288 7.57 23.31 7.28
C GLN A 288 6.35 22.50 7.70
N TYR A 289 5.54 22.05 6.74
CA TYR A 289 4.37 21.21 6.95
C TYR A 289 4.38 20.02 6.00
N ARG A 290 3.87 18.90 6.51
CA ARG A 290 3.70 17.63 5.81
C ARG A 290 2.21 17.34 5.70
N LEU A 291 1.69 17.36 4.48
CA LEU A 291 0.34 16.86 4.19
C LEU A 291 0.47 15.47 3.58
N ARG A 292 0.46 14.46 4.45
CA ARG A 292 0.60 13.06 4.08
C ARG A 292 -0.75 12.49 3.64
N VAL A 293 -0.78 11.77 2.53
CA VAL A 293 -1.97 11.08 2.03
C VAL A 293 -1.74 9.58 1.96
N LEU A 294 -2.76 8.80 2.34
CA LEU A 294 -2.77 7.34 2.24
C LEU A 294 -3.58 6.92 1.01
N THR A 295 -3.01 6.04 0.20
CA THR A 295 -3.59 5.61 -1.07
C THR A 295 -4.20 4.21 -0.99
N THR A 296 -5.31 3.97 -1.70
CA THR A 296 -5.89 2.63 -1.86
C THR A 296 -5.10 1.85 -2.90
N GLY A 297 -4.10 1.10 -2.45
CA GLY A 297 -3.05 0.57 -3.32
C GLY A 297 -2.02 1.61 -3.76
N GLY A 298 -0.90 1.14 -4.29
CA GLY A 298 0.18 2.03 -4.74
C GLY A 298 -0.27 2.90 -5.91
N PHE A 299 0.09 4.17 -5.89
CA PHE A 299 -0.19 5.10 -6.98
C PHE A 299 0.94 5.11 -7.99
N SER A 300 0.58 5.16 -9.27
CA SER A 300 1.53 5.42 -10.33
C SER A 300 0.85 6.12 -11.52
N PRO A 301 1.58 6.94 -12.29
CA PRO A 301 1.09 7.57 -13.52
C PRO A 301 0.37 6.65 -14.51
N ASP A 302 0.82 5.41 -14.66
CA ASP A 302 0.32 4.48 -15.69
C ASP A 302 0.30 3.00 -15.26
N GLY A 303 0.52 2.72 -13.97
CA GLY A 303 0.60 1.36 -13.41
C GLY A 303 2.02 0.81 -13.35
N VAL A 304 3.01 1.59 -13.80
CA VAL A 304 4.41 1.17 -13.90
C VAL A 304 5.38 2.29 -13.53
N ARG A 305 5.28 3.43 -14.22
CA ARG A 305 6.24 4.54 -14.07
C ARG A 305 6.19 5.09 -12.66
N SER A 306 7.34 5.44 -12.09
CA SER A 306 7.37 6.20 -10.84
C SER A 306 6.75 7.60 -11.01
N MET A 307 6.15 8.09 -9.95
CA MET A 307 5.78 9.49 -9.78
C MET A 307 7.02 10.29 -9.40
N TYR A 308 7.07 11.56 -9.82
CA TYR A 308 8.19 12.44 -9.46
C TYR A 308 7.82 13.41 -8.35
N PRO A 309 8.79 13.78 -7.49
CA PRO A 309 8.67 14.89 -6.55
C PRO A 309 8.14 16.19 -7.18
N SER A 310 8.42 16.44 -8.46
CA SER A 310 7.95 17.64 -9.19
C SER A 310 6.53 17.56 -9.75
N GLU A 311 5.78 16.46 -9.57
CA GLU A 311 4.52 16.21 -10.28
C GLU A 311 3.24 16.62 -9.53
N PHE A 312 3.34 17.37 -8.42
CA PHE A 312 2.17 17.87 -7.69
C PHE A 312 1.10 18.47 -8.62
N GLU A 313 1.48 19.39 -9.52
CA GLU A 313 0.55 20.13 -10.39
C GLU A 313 -0.19 19.24 -11.40
N ARG A 314 0.36 18.05 -11.69
CA ARG A 314 -0.23 17.09 -12.63
C ARG A 314 -1.38 16.32 -12.02
N TYR A 315 -1.39 16.15 -10.71
CA TYR A 315 -2.24 15.17 -10.03
C TYR A 315 -3.12 15.76 -8.93
N PHE A 316 -2.63 16.75 -8.19
CA PHE A 316 -3.25 17.18 -6.94
C PHE A 316 -3.70 18.64 -6.98
N ARG A 317 -4.67 18.93 -6.11
CA ARG A 317 -4.96 20.26 -5.59
C ARG A 317 -5.15 20.17 -4.08
N VAL A 318 -4.79 21.23 -3.37
CA VAL A 318 -5.07 21.34 -1.93
C VAL A 318 -6.08 22.45 -1.71
N GLY A 319 -7.18 22.14 -1.03
CA GLY A 319 -8.25 23.09 -0.74
C GLY A 319 -8.08 23.68 0.66
N VAL A 320 -8.08 25.01 0.72
CA VAL A 320 -7.97 25.80 1.95
C VAL A 320 -9.29 26.55 2.14
N ALA A 321 -9.89 26.48 3.32
CA ALA A 321 -11.16 27.12 3.62
C ALA A 321 -10.97 28.58 4.10
N PRO A 322 -11.39 29.59 3.32
CA PRO A 322 -11.42 30.97 3.81
C PRO A 322 -12.35 31.15 5.01
N GLU A 323 -12.31 32.32 5.64
CA GLU A 323 -13.24 32.64 6.72
C GLU A 323 -14.70 32.55 6.26
N GLY A 324 -15.50 31.80 7.02
CA GLY A 324 -16.93 31.62 6.74
C GLY A 324 -17.25 30.62 5.63
N VAL A 325 -16.25 29.98 5.02
CA VAL A 325 -16.43 28.91 4.03
C VAL A 325 -16.37 27.55 4.74
N ALA A 326 -17.35 26.69 4.47
CA ALA A 326 -17.38 25.34 5.03
C ALA A 326 -16.36 24.42 4.34
N ALA A 327 -15.88 23.40 5.05
CA ALA A 327 -14.87 22.47 4.54
C ALA A 327 -15.31 21.69 3.28
N ASP A 328 -16.62 21.49 3.13
CA ASP A 328 -17.26 20.78 2.02
C ASP A 328 -17.79 21.71 0.91
N ASP A 329 -17.61 23.03 1.05
CA ASP A 329 -17.99 24.01 0.02
C ASP A 329 -16.86 24.20 -1.00
N TYR A 330 -16.62 23.14 -1.78
CA TYR A 330 -15.53 23.03 -2.75
C TYR A 330 -15.51 24.13 -3.83
N GLU A 331 -16.65 24.75 -4.12
CA GLU A 331 -16.76 25.86 -5.07
C GLU A 331 -16.14 27.15 -4.55
N ASN A 332 -16.09 27.33 -3.23
CA ASN A 332 -15.63 28.55 -2.56
C ASN A 332 -14.29 28.39 -1.82
N LEU A 333 -13.66 27.21 -1.91
CA LEU A 333 -12.31 27.00 -1.38
C LEU A 333 -11.26 27.79 -2.18
N LEU A 334 -10.19 28.21 -1.49
CA LEU A 334 -8.95 28.63 -2.13
C LEU A 334 -8.15 27.38 -2.52
N TRP A 335 -7.97 27.15 -3.81
CA TRP A 335 -7.23 26.00 -4.33
C TRP A 335 -5.75 26.31 -4.56
N LEU A 336 -4.88 25.59 -3.85
CA LEU A 336 -3.44 25.52 -4.14
C LEU A 336 -3.24 24.53 -5.29
N ILE A 337 -2.77 25.03 -6.43
CA ILE A 337 -2.73 24.29 -7.71
C ILE A 337 -1.37 24.36 -8.42
N LYS A 338 -0.46 25.21 -7.93
CA LYS A 338 0.88 25.41 -8.48
C LYS A 338 1.91 25.32 -7.36
N THR A 339 3.04 24.76 -7.72
CA THR A 339 4.24 24.76 -6.90
C THR A 339 4.88 26.16 -6.88
N ASP A 340 5.61 26.46 -5.82
CA ASP A 340 6.38 27.69 -5.59
C ASP A 340 5.60 29.00 -5.85
N THR A 341 4.29 28.94 -5.65
CA THR A 341 3.37 30.06 -5.78
C THR A 341 2.83 30.45 -4.41
N GLU A 342 2.89 31.74 -4.08
CA GLU A 342 2.30 32.25 -2.83
C GLU A 342 0.77 32.36 -2.95
N TYR A 343 0.07 31.65 -2.07
CA TYR A 343 -1.39 31.73 -1.93
C TYR A 343 -1.74 32.46 -0.64
N VAL A 344 -2.27 33.68 -0.77
CA VAL A 344 -2.63 34.51 0.38
C VAL A 344 -4.05 34.18 0.83
N LEU A 345 -4.18 33.74 2.08
CA LEU A 345 -5.46 33.60 2.77
C LEU A 345 -5.70 34.85 3.62
N GLN A 346 -6.63 35.69 3.18
CA GLN A 346 -6.88 37.00 3.81
C GLN A 346 -7.18 36.84 5.31
N GLY A 347 -6.33 37.46 6.14
CA GLY A 347 -6.46 37.43 7.60
C GLY A 347 -5.73 36.28 8.31
N TYR A 348 -5.15 35.33 7.56
CA TYR A 348 -4.51 34.11 8.11
C TYR A 348 -3.08 33.88 7.59
N GLY A 349 -2.63 34.69 6.62
CA GLY A 349 -1.27 34.61 6.09
C GLY A 349 -1.22 33.99 4.70
N LYS A 350 -0.18 33.20 4.42
CA LYS A 350 0.03 32.58 3.12
C LYS A 350 0.51 31.13 3.23
N LEU A 351 0.32 30.38 2.14
CA LEU A 351 0.87 29.05 1.94
C LEU A 351 1.57 28.94 0.59
N ILE A 352 2.55 28.04 0.52
CA ILE A 352 3.26 27.64 -0.70
C ILE A 352 3.32 26.11 -0.70
N VAL A 353 3.03 25.49 -1.85
CA VAL A 353 3.31 24.07 -2.08
C VAL A 353 4.66 23.98 -2.80
N HIS A 354 5.56 23.09 -2.37
CA HIS A 354 6.88 22.94 -2.99
C HIS A 354 6.97 21.73 -3.93
N GLY A 355 6.20 20.68 -3.65
CA GLY A 355 6.21 19.46 -4.45
C GLY A 355 5.74 18.26 -3.63
N LEU A 356 6.23 17.08 -4.01
CA LEU A 356 5.95 15.81 -3.38
C LEU A 356 7.21 15.21 -2.72
N ALA A 357 7.04 14.42 -1.68
CA ALA A 357 8.04 13.59 -1.00
C ALA A 357 7.41 12.23 -0.62
N GLU A 358 8.12 11.35 0.10
CA GLU A 358 7.78 9.92 0.27
C GLU A 358 7.64 9.26 -1.09
N LEU A 359 8.71 9.38 -1.88
CA LEU A 359 8.82 8.73 -3.17
C LEU A 359 10.24 8.21 -3.31
N GLY A 360 11.22 9.10 -3.45
CA GLY A 360 12.59 8.69 -3.68
C GLY A 360 13.53 9.87 -3.56
N GLN A 361 14.81 9.60 -3.82
CA GLN A 361 15.87 10.60 -3.67
C GLN A 361 15.64 11.87 -4.48
N LEU A 362 16.05 13.01 -3.92
CA LEU A 362 16.20 14.25 -4.68
C LEU A 362 17.13 14.04 -5.89
N LYS A 363 16.70 14.50 -7.06
CA LYS A 363 17.52 14.54 -8.28
C LYS A 363 17.50 15.96 -8.86
N ASP A 364 18.56 16.31 -9.58
CA ASP A 364 18.62 17.57 -10.33
C ASP A 364 17.56 17.60 -11.45
N ASP A 365 17.32 16.45 -12.07
CA ASP A 365 16.30 16.22 -13.07
C ASP A 365 15.70 14.81 -12.89
N TYR A 366 14.39 14.68 -13.09
CA TYR A 366 13.68 13.40 -13.06
C TYR A 366 13.42 12.89 -14.49
N ASP A 367 13.77 11.63 -14.74
CA ASP A 367 13.48 10.93 -16.00
C ASP A 367 12.95 9.52 -15.73
N ASP A 368 12.59 8.77 -16.77
CA ASP A 368 11.90 7.48 -16.58
C ASP A 368 12.78 6.39 -15.95
N SER A 369 14.07 6.66 -15.68
CA SER A 369 14.92 5.76 -14.87
C SER A 369 14.79 5.99 -13.36
N TYR A 370 14.16 7.10 -12.95
CA TYR A 370 13.88 7.40 -11.55
C TYR A 370 13.04 6.29 -10.92
N LEU A 371 13.43 5.90 -9.70
CA LEU A 371 12.68 4.96 -8.88
C LEU A 371 12.22 5.65 -7.61
N GLU A 372 10.92 5.51 -7.36
CA GLU A 372 10.32 5.71 -6.05
C GLU A 372 10.35 4.39 -5.24
N ASP A 373 10.11 4.46 -3.95
CA ASP A 373 9.92 3.38 -2.97
C ASP A 373 8.68 2.52 -3.26
N HIS A 374 7.72 3.09 -3.98
CA HIS A 374 6.43 2.52 -4.37
C HIS A 374 5.56 2.12 -3.17
N ASP A 375 5.65 2.88 -2.09
CA ASP A 375 4.83 2.68 -0.91
C ASP A 375 3.35 3.07 -1.15
N ASN A 376 2.61 3.27 -0.06
CA ASN A 376 1.21 3.65 -0.08
C ASN A 376 0.95 5.07 0.45
N GLN A 377 2.01 5.88 0.62
CA GLN A 377 1.95 7.19 1.24
C GLN A 377 2.65 8.22 0.37
N ILE A 378 2.08 9.41 0.29
CA ILE A 378 2.68 10.51 -0.48
C ILE A 378 2.62 11.75 0.38
N ASP A 379 3.73 12.48 0.47
CA ASP A 379 3.78 13.75 1.16
C ASP A 379 3.63 14.90 0.19
N ILE A 380 2.64 15.77 0.41
CA ILE A 380 2.60 17.10 -0.20
C ILE A 380 3.33 18.07 0.74
N VAL A 381 4.39 18.69 0.24
CA VAL A 381 5.31 19.52 1.04
C VAL A 381 4.87 20.99 1.00
N LEU A 382 4.67 21.61 2.16
CA LEU A 382 4.23 23.00 2.26
C LEU A 382 5.09 23.86 3.18
N SER A 383 5.07 25.16 2.92
CA SER A 383 5.54 26.21 3.84
C SER A 383 4.55 27.35 3.95
N GLY A 384 4.71 28.19 4.98
CA GLY A 384 3.89 29.39 5.15
C GLY A 384 3.52 29.67 6.61
N ASP A 385 2.40 30.36 6.78
CA ASP A 385 1.88 30.72 8.10
C ASP A 385 0.99 29.59 8.65
N GLU A 386 1.19 29.22 9.91
CA GLU A 386 0.46 28.13 10.58
C GLU A 386 -1.06 28.36 10.60
N GLU A 387 -1.49 29.60 10.79
CA GLU A 387 -2.91 29.98 10.76
C GLU A 387 -3.56 29.71 9.39
N ALA A 388 -2.79 29.79 8.30
CA ALA A 388 -3.23 29.42 6.97
C ALA A 388 -3.15 27.89 6.76
N ALA A 389 -2.10 27.23 7.27
CA ALA A 389 -1.95 25.77 7.20
C ALA A 389 -3.11 25.05 7.90
N ALA A 390 -3.50 25.51 9.09
CA ALA A 390 -4.62 24.99 9.86
C ALA A 390 -5.99 25.11 9.17
N ARG A 391 -6.06 25.79 8.01
CA ARG A 391 -7.27 25.96 7.20
C ARG A 391 -7.33 24.99 6.00
N ILE A 392 -6.34 24.14 5.83
CA ILE A 392 -6.39 23.06 4.83
C ILE A 392 -7.49 22.08 5.24
N VAL A 393 -8.38 21.76 4.30
CA VAL A 393 -9.57 20.92 4.58
C VAL A 393 -9.69 19.71 3.67
N VAL A 394 -9.06 19.74 2.49
CA VAL A 394 -9.23 18.68 1.49
C VAL A 394 -8.03 18.56 0.57
N VAL A 395 -7.65 17.33 0.23
CA VAL A 395 -6.82 17.00 -0.93
C VAL A 395 -7.75 16.52 -2.05
N TYR A 396 -7.56 17.06 -3.25
CA TYR A 396 -8.38 16.75 -4.40
C TYR A 396 -7.53 16.18 -5.53
N ILE A 397 -7.95 15.03 -6.05
CA ILE A 397 -7.42 14.43 -7.29
C ILE A 397 -8.48 14.66 -8.38
N PRO A 398 -8.24 15.57 -9.34
CA PRO A 398 -9.22 15.82 -10.40
C PRO A 398 -9.35 14.64 -11.38
N ALA A 399 -8.24 13.92 -11.65
CA ALA A 399 -8.17 12.76 -12.54
C ALA A 399 -8.66 12.98 -14.00
N GLU A 400 -8.89 14.22 -14.40
CA GLU A 400 -9.38 14.60 -15.73
C GLU A 400 -8.55 15.74 -16.32
N HIS A 401 -8.45 15.82 -17.65
CA HIS A 401 -7.67 16.85 -18.34
C HIS A 401 -8.01 18.26 -17.82
N PRO A 402 -7.00 19.07 -17.42
CA PRO A 402 -5.57 18.92 -17.68
C PRO A 402 -4.78 18.02 -16.71
N TYR A 403 -5.43 17.46 -15.70
CA TYR A 403 -4.84 16.53 -14.73
C TYR A 403 -4.81 15.12 -15.30
N SER A 404 -3.97 14.27 -14.69
CA SER A 404 -3.88 12.84 -15.01
C SER A 404 -4.51 12.00 -13.90
N PRO A 405 -5.13 10.86 -14.21
CA PRO A 405 -5.48 9.88 -13.19
C PRO A 405 -4.25 9.13 -12.70
N PHE A 406 -4.39 8.43 -11.58
CA PHE A 406 -3.44 7.41 -11.12
C PHE A 406 -3.92 6.01 -11.49
N TYR A 407 -3.00 5.05 -11.47
CA TYR A 407 -3.26 3.63 -11.66
C TYR A 407 -2.57 2.82 -10.57
N ASN A 408 -3.19 1.71 -10.20
CA ASN A 408 -2.56 0.66 -9.41
C ASN A 408 -1.44 0.00 -10.23
N PRO A 409 -0.51 -0.72 -9.58
CA PRO A 409 0.26 -1.73 -10.30
C PRO A 409 -0.69 -2.60 -11.15
N GLY A 410 -0.27 -3.02 -12.35
CA GLY A 410 -1.19 -3.68 -13.30
C GLY A 410 -1.96 -2.75 -14.24
N GLY A 411 -1.68 -1.44 -14.20
CA GLY A 411 -2.10 -0.48 -15.22
C GLY A 411 -1.42 -0.68 -16.58
N PRO A 412 -1.81 0.13 -17.59
CA PRO A 412 -1.44 -0.08 -19.00
C PRO A 412 0.06 0.11 -19.33
N GLY A 413 0.80 0.86 -18.52
CA GLY A 413 2.08 1.43 -18.91
C GLY A 413 1.95 2.42 -20.07
N SER A 414 3.09 2.89 -20.58
CA SER A 414 3.13 3.85 -21.71
C SER A 414 2.66 3.28 -23.06
N ILE A 415 2.69 1.94 -23.24
CA ILE A 415 2.31 1.27 -24.49
C ILE A 415 1.41 0.06 -24.16
N PRO A 416 0.09 0.31 -23.99
CA PRO A 416 -0.86 -0.75 -23.70
C PRO A 416 -0.95 -1.76 -24.85
N ASP A 417 -1.03 -3.04 -24.51
CA ASP A 417 -1.51 -4.09 -25.42
C ASP A 417 -3.04 -3.96 -25.56
N PRO A 418 -3.59 -3.77 -26.78
CA PRO A 418 -5.02 -3.61 -26.99
C PRO A 418 -5.86 -4.85 -26.62
N ASN A 419 -5.25 -6.02 -26.43
CA ASN A 419 -5.95 -7.25 -26.05
C ASN A 419 -5.87 -7.57 -24.55
N THR A 420 -5.21 -6.72 -23.78
CA THR A 420 -5.09 -6.88 -22.33
C THR A 420 -6.04 -5.94 -21.63
N THR A 421 -6.86 -6.48 -20.72
CA THR A 421 -7.57 -5.66 -19.74
C THR A 421 -6.62 -5.31 -18.60
N TYR A 422 -6.41 -4.02 -18.37
CA TYR A 422 -5.59 -3.48 -17.28
C TYR A 422 -6.48 -2.99 -16.14
N SER A 423 -5.89 -2.69 -14.98
CA SER A 423 -6.59 -1.95 -13.94
C SER A 423 -7.05 -0.59 -14.47
N GLU A 424 -8.23 -0.16 -14.07
CA GLU A 424 -8.84 1.09 -14.48
C GLU A 424 -8.12 2.30 -13.85
N PRO A 425 -8.19 3.49 -14.47
CA PRO A 425 -7.72 4.72 -13.84
C PRO A 425 -8.51 5.03 -12.58
N GLY A 426 -7.83 5.69 -11.64
CA GLY A 426 -8.42 6.28 -10.45
C GLY A 426 -9.44 7.36 -10.80
N PRO A 427 -10.56 7.44 -10.06
CA PRO A 427 -11.58 8.45 -10.30
C PRO A 427 -11.17 9.82 -9.75
N THR A 428 -11.93 10.83 -10.14
CA THR A 428 -11.98 12.11 -9.42
C THR A 428 -12.33 11.86 -7.95
N TYR A 429 -11.53 12.41 -7.02
CA TYR A 429 -11.70 12.11 -5.59
C TYR A 429 -11.31 13.26 -4.66
N TYR A 430 -12.16 13.51 -3.67
CA TYR A 430 -11.92 14.48 -2.59
C TYR A 430 -11.67 13.72 -1.28
N GLN A 431 -10.51 13.94 -0.68
CA GLN A 431 -10.12 13.36 0.59
C GLN A 431 -10.06 14.45 1.67
N PRO A 432 -10.97 14.43 2.66
CA PRO A 432 -10.89 15.31 3.81
C PRO A 432 -9.54 15.17 4.53
N VAL A 433 -9.05 16.29 5.04
CA VAL A 433 -7.78 16.38 5.77
C VAL A 433 -8.03 16.48 7.27
N THR A 434 -7.38 15.62 8.03
CA THR A 434 -7.25 15.78 9.49
C THR A 434 -6.12 16.75 9.79
N VAL A 435 -6.40 17.85 10.47
CA VAL A 435 -5.38 18.82 10.91
C VAL A 435 -4.80 18.36 12.24
N ALA A 436 -3.58 17.87 12.21
CA ALA A 436 -2.83 17.23 13.30
C ALA A 436 -1.55 18.04 13.63
N LEU A 437 -1.68 19.36 13.75
CA LEU A 437 -0.56 20.25 14.07
C LEU A 437 -0.19 20.22 15.56
N ASP A 438 -1.19 20.13 16.45
CA ASP A 438 -0.99 20.09 17.91
C ASP A 438 -0.63 18.68 18.42
N ASP A 439 -1.22 17.66 17.80
CA ASP A 439 -0.95 16.24 18.04
C ASP A 439 -0.77 15.58 16.67
N PRO A 440 0.44 15.11 16.32
CA PRO A 440 0.72 14.55 15.00
C PRO A 440 0.00 13.24 14.72
N MET A 441 -0.70 12.66 15.71
CA MET A 441 -1.36 11.36 15.63
C MET A 441 -0.37 10.26 15.26
N GLN A 442 0.64 10.08 16.11
CA GLN A 442 1.73 9.13 15.91
C GLN A 442 1.88 8.17 17.09
N VAL A 443 2.31 6.95 16.81
CA VAL A 443 2.59 5.92 17.80
C VAL A 443 3.98 5.32 17.59
N SER A 444 4.64 4.98 18.68
CA SER A 444 5.92 4.27 18.65
C SER A 444 5.80 2.95 19.40
N PHE A 445 6.53 1.95 18.92
CA PHE A 445 6.63 0.63 19.54
C PHE A 445 8.03 0.07 19.31
N GLU A 446 8.75 -0.20 20.40
CA GLU A 446 10.01 -0.93 20.39
C GLU A 446 10.01 -1.87 21.60
N LEU A 447 10.50 -3.10 21.41
CA LEU A 447 10.63 -4.12 22.46
C LEU A 447 11.89 -3.95 23.32
#